data_AF-A0A543CFQ8-F1
#
_entry.id   AF-A0A543CFQ8-F1
#
_cell.length_a   1.000
_cell.length_b   1.000
_cell.length_c   1.000
_cell.angle_alpha   90.00
_cell.angle_beta   90.00
_cell.angle_gamma   90.00
#
_symmetry.space_group_name_H-M   'P 1'
#
loop_
_entity.id
_entity.type
_entity.pdbx_description
1 polymer ?
#
loop_
_entity_poly.entity_id
_entity_poly.type
_entity_poly.pdbx_seq_one_letter_code
_entity_poly.pdbx_strand_id
1 'polypeptide(L)'
;MAPRQYGGRAVNGREPIPVAGLWRALGLTVASSFVWGVAHVTAGRRAVGFSLMGLLAVLIFGTATAALAFQDRLKQMVVQGFWLNVIIAGILVLAVVWALIVIRSFQILRPPGLPTAMRVTSGALVVIMALMVCTPLVYAANATYVLRDTLSSIFSGDKGGAAVNASDPWKNRPRVNILLLGGDGGKDRKGIRTDSMTVASIDTKTGNTVLLSLPRSLQKFPVPPNLRSKWPYGYTGDAPDPQHPGSVGLLNELYIQGEDHPELVPGGYPRGRRGPHMVENVIGYLLGLKIDYYVLVNLDGFKDIVNAMGGVTVHVEKDLPIGGEIVNGVQTRPPTGVLRAGTHHLDGEKALWYGRSRDADDDFHRMDRQKCLMKDIADQADPQKVVANFQKLANAAKSTISTNIPAALLPALVKLSGTVKHGADIQSLPFNPGKLPGFHVYEPVLSVMHRATQRAIAKSVAPPPPPAASTPAATPTTRRTTTSASRKPATGTAGGQSLKNICK
;
A
#
# COMPACT_ATOMS: atom_id res chain seq x y z
N MET A 1 -26.41 77.60 -71.53
CA MET A 1 -25.30 77.34 -70.60
C MET A 1 -25.17 75.83 -70.41
N ALA A 2 -24.00 75.30 -70.77
CA ALA A 2 -23.62 73.89 -70.69
C ALA A 2 -23.36 73.44 -69.23
N PRO A 3 -23.27 72.12 -68.96
CA PRO A 3 -23.32 71.51 -67.63
C PRO A 3 -21.92 71.35 -66.99
N ARG A 4 -21.85 71.22 -65.65
CA ARG A 4 -20.67 70.74 -64.89
C ARG A 4 -21.15 69.82 -63.74
N GLN A 5 -20.92 68.52 -63.89
CA GLN A 5 -19.86 67.69 -63.26
C GLN A 5 -20.22 67.23 -61.84
N TYR A 6 -20.61 65.96 -61.69
CA TYR A 6 -19.77 64.79 -61.37
C TYR A 6 -19.36 64.72 -59.90
N GLY A 7 -19.80 63.65 -59.23
CA GLY A 7 -19.39 63.35 -57.87
C GLY A 7 -19.99 62.06 -57.33
N GLY A 8 -19.94 60.98 -58.11
CA GLY A 8 -20.17 59.65 -57.57
C GLY A 8 -19.12 59.33 -56.51
N ARG A 9 -19.58 58.90 -55.33
CA ARG A 9 -18.78 58.07 -54.43
C ARG A 9 -19.58 56.81 -54.13
N ALA A 10 -19.44 55.85 -55.03
CA ALA A 10 -19.47 54.45 -54.65
C ALA A 10 -18.37 54.24 -53.62
N VAL A 11 -18.74 54.10 -52.34
CA VAL A 11 -17.86 53.47 -51.36
C VAL A 11 -18.21 51.98 -51.39
N ASN A 12 -17.62 51.30 -52.36
CA ASN A 12 -17.30 49.89 -52.22
C ASN A 12 -16.29 49.79 -51.07
N GLY A 13 -16.76 49.30 -49.93
CA GLY A 13 -15.93 48.99 -48.78
C GLY A 13 -16.56 47.83 -48.02
N ARG A 14 -16.55 46.63 -48.62
CA ARG A 14 -16.64 45.40 -47.82
C ARG A 14 -15.40 45.37 -46.95
N GLU A 15 -15.43 45.98 -45.76
CA GLU A 15 -14.37 45.77 -44.78
C GLU A 15 -14.29 44.27 -44.48
N PRO A 16 -13.18 43.59 -44.76
CA PRO A 16 -13.01 42.22 -44.34
C PRO A 16 -12.65 42.25 -42.84
N ILE A 17 -13.68 42.27 -41.99
CA ILE A 17 -13.53 41.79 -40.61
C ILE A 17 -14.26 40.46 -40.43
N PRO A 18 -13.68 39.30 -40.83
CA PRO A 18 -14.16 38.02 -40.31
C PRO A 18 -13.10 37.24 -39.51
N VAL A 19 -11.82 37.35 -39.87
CA VAL A 19 -10.80 36.40 -39.39
C VAL A 19 -10.03 36.93 -38.18
N ALA A 20 -9.57 38.19 -38.19
CA ALA A 20 -8.85 38.79 -37.06
C ALA A 20 -9.70 38.88 -35.78
N GLY A 21 -10.99 39.24 -35.93
CA GLY A 21 -11.95 39.24 -34.83
C GLY A 21 -12.23 37.85 -34.25
N LEU A 22 -12.20 36.82 -35.10
CA LEU A 22 -12.39 35.43 -34.68
C LEU A 22 -11.18 34.92 -33.89
N TRP A 23 -9.95 35.18 -34.35
CA TRP A 23 -8.74 34.80 -33.61
C TRP A 23 -8.64 35.50 -32.25
N ARG A 24 -9.04 36.77 -32.18
CA ARG A 24 -9.14 37.48 -30.90
C ARG A 24 -10.17 36.85 -29.97
N ALA A 25 -11.34 36.48 -30.48
CA ALA A 25 -12.38 35.80 -29.70
C ALA A 25 -11.91 34.43 -29.18
N LEU A 26 -11.22 33.66 -30.02
CA LEU A 26 -10.63 32.37 -29.64
C LEU A 26 -9.51 32.54 -28.61
N GLY A 27 -8.60 33.50 -28.80
CA GLY A 27 -7.53 33.79 -27.83
C GLY A 27 -8.06 34.21 -26.46
N LEU A 28 -9.12 35.03 -26.41
CA LEU A 28 -9.79 35.39 -25.17
C LEU A 28 -10.60 34.23 -24.56
N THR A 29 -11.09 33.30 -25.38
CA THR A 29 -11.72 32.06 -24.90
C THR A 29 -10.70 31.16 -24.22
N VAL A 30 -9.49 31.04 -24.80
CA VAL A 30 -8.36 30.35 -24.16
C VAL A 30 -7.98 31.04 -22.85
N ALA A 31 -7.83 32.37 -22.85
CA ALA A 31 -7.55 33.09 -21.60
C ALA A 31 -8.64 32.85 -20.53
N SER A 32 -9.90 32.74 -20.96
CA SER A 32 -11.04 32.46 -20.07
C SER A 32 -11.10 31.02 -19.55
N SER A 33 -10.42 30.08 -20.22
CA SER A 33 -10.30 28.71 -19.72
C SER A 33 -9.33 28.62 -18.54
N PHE A 34 -8.29 29.46 -18.50
CA PHE A 34 -7.36 29.56 -17.37
C PHE A 34 -7.88 30.46 -16.25
N VAL A 35 -8.45 31.61 -16.61
CA VAL A 35 -8.99 32.58 -15.66
C VAL A 35 -10.44 32.84 -16.00
N TRP A 36 -11.34 32.21 -15.24
CA TRP A 36 -12.77 32.33 -15.46
C TRP A 36 -13.20 33.79 -15.47
N GLY A 37 -13.98 34.22 -16.47
CA GLY A 37 -14.55 35.57 -16.52
C GLY A 37 -13.80 36.59 -17.39
N VAL A 38 -12.59 36.30 -17.90
CA VAL A 38 -11.83 37.20 -18.79
C VAL A 38 -12.65 37.64 -20.02
N ALA A 39 -13.34 36.70 -20.68
CA ALA A 39 -14.24 36.97 -21.79
C ALA A 39 -15.42 37.89 -21.42
N HIS A 40 -15.91 37.76 -20.18
CA HIS A 40 -17.06 38.54 -19.71
C HIS A 40 -16.66 39.99 -19.41
N VAL A 41 -15.49 40.20 -18.80
CA VAL A 41 -14.95 41.55 -18.56
C VAL A 41 -14.67 42.26 -19.88
N THR A 42 -14.03 41.57 -20.83
CA THR A 42 -13.69 42.13 -22.15
C THR A 42 -14.92 42.42 -23.01
N ALA A 43 -16.01 41.67 -22.83
CA ALA A 43 -17.31 41.94 -23.44
C ALA A 43 -18.18 42.96 -22.68
N GLY A 44 -17.62 43.68 -21.69
CA GLY A 44 -18.32 44.73 -20.92
C GLY A 44 -19.20 44.21 -19.78
N ARG A 45 -19.34 42.89 -19.59
CA ARG A 45 -20.10 42.25 -18.50
C ARG A 45 -19.27 42.12 -17.23
N ARG A 46 -18.80 43.26 -16.71
CA ARG A 46 -17.80 43.33 -15.62
C ARG A 46 -18.24 42.61 -14.34
N ALA A 47 -19.49 42.78 -13.90
CA ALA A 47 -20.00 42.15 -12.68
C ALA A 47 -19.94 40.61 -12.74
N VAL A 48 -20.38 40.01 -13.85
CA VAL A 48 -20.34 38.56 -14.07
C VAL A 48 -18.88 38.08 -14.19
N GLY A 49 -18.04 38.83 -14.91
CA GLY A 49 -16.64 38.50 -15.07
C GLY A 49 -15.87 38.44 -13.76
N PHE A 50 -15.99 39.48 -12.91
CA PHE A 50 -15.35 39.48 -11.59
C PHE A 50 -15.92 38.43 -10.64
N SER A 51 -17.22 38.12 -10.72
CA SER A 51 -17.82 37.05 -9.92
C SER A 51 -17.25 35.67 -10.27
N LEU A 52 -17.04 35.40 -11.58
CA LEU A 52 -16.42 34.16 -12.05
C LEU A 52 -14.93 34.06 -11.63
N MET A 53 -14.19 35.17 -11.72
CA MET A 53 -12.80 35.24 -11.22
C MET A 53 -12.73 34.98 -9.72
N GLY A 54 -13.63 35.61 -8.95
CA GLY A 54 -13.74 35.42 -7.50
C GLY A 54 -14.06 33.97 -7.14
N LEU A 55 -14.99 33.33 -7.86
CA LEU A 55 -15.31 31.92 -7.65
C LEU A 55 -14.11 31.01 -7.91
N LEU A 56 -13.39 31.23 -9.02
CA LEU A 56 -12.17 30.46 -9.31
C LEU A 56 -11.10 30.66 -8.22
N ALA A 57 -10.91 31.89 -7.75
CA ALA A 57 -9.99 32.19 -6.66
C ALA A 57 -10.41 31.45 -5.38
N VAL A 58 -11.70 31.48 -5.00
CA VAL A 58 -12.22 30.74 -3.84
C VAL A 58 -12.02 29.24 -4.00
N LEU A 59 -12.20 28.67 -5.19
CA LEU A 59 -11.93 27.25 -5.44
C LEU A 59 -10.45 26.93 -5.28
N ILE A 60 -9.55 27.72 -5.87
CA ILE A 60 -8.10 27.49 -5.79
C ILE A 60 -7.58 27.67 -4.36
N PHE A 61 -7.87 28.81 -3.73
CA PHE A 61 -7.43 29.09 -2.37
C PHE A 61 -8.13 28.17 -1.36
N GLY A 62 -9.43 27.90 -1.53
CA GLY A 62 -10.16 26.97 -0.67
C GLY A 62 -9.60 25.55 -0.75
N THR A 63 -9.30 25.04 -1.95
CA THR A 63 -8.67 23.72 -2.10
C THR A 63 -7.24 23.70 -1.57
N ALA A 64 -6.44 24.74 -1.80
CA ALA A 64 -5.10 24.86 -1.25
C ALA A 64 -5.10 24.94 0.29
N THR A 65 -5.95 25.78 0.87
CA THR A 65 -6.14 25.87 2.32
C THR A 65 -6.62 24.54 2.88
N ALA A 66 -7.55 23.85 2.21
CA ALA A 66 -7.97 22.52 2.65
C ALA A 66 -6.82 21.50 2.62
N ALA A 67 -6.05 21.49 1.54
CA ALA A 67 -4.89 20.61 1.35
C ALA A 67 -3.74 20.89 2.33
N LEU A 68 -3.65 22.09 2.90
CA LEU A 68 -2.62 22.45 3.88
C LEU A 68 -3.11 22.32 5.32
N ALA A 69 -4.30 22.82 5.62
CA ALA A 69 -4.83 22.89 7.00
C ALA A 69 -5.48 21.58 7.47
N PHE A 70 -5.97 20.73 6.55
CA PHE A 70 -6.74 19.53 6.91
C PHE A 70 -6.14 18.23 6.35
N GLN A 71 -4.82 18.18 6.16
CA GLN A 71 -4.11 17.02 5.58
C GLN A 71 -4.51 15.67 6.20
N ASP A 72 -4.61 15.60 7.53
CA ASP A 72 -4.91 14.34 8.20
C ASP A 72 -6.38 13.91 8.07
N ARG A 73 -7.31 14.87 7.99
CA ARG A 73 -8.72 14.58 7.70
C ARG A 73 -8.89 14.15 6.24
N LEU A 74 -8.19 14.80 5.32
CA LEU A 74 -8.22 14.46 3.89
C LEU A 74 -7.70 13.03 3.65
N LYS A 75 -6.57 12.64 4.26
CA LYS A 75 -6.06 11.25 4.18
C LYS A 75 -7.09 10.22 4.62
N GLN A 76 -7.85 10.52 5.67
CA GLN A 76 -8.91 9.63 6.18
C GLN A 76 -10.15 9.62 5.28
N MET A 77 -10.49 10.74 4.65
CA MET A 77 -11.62 10.82 3.70
C MET A 77 -11.35 10.04 2.41
N VAL A 78 -10.11 10.04 1.91
CA VAL A 78 -9.72 9.37 0.65
C VAL A 78 -9.85 7.83 0.70
N VAL A 79 -10.01 7.23 1.88
CA VAL A 79 -10.26 5.79 2.02
C VAL A 79 -11.73 5.46 2.35
N GLN A 80 -12.61 6.45 2.37
CA GLN A 80 -14.04 6.28 2.67
C GLN A 80 -14.87 6.37 1.39
N GLY A 81 -15.68 5.33 1.13
CA GLY A 81 -16.48 5.24 -0.09
C GLY A 81 -17.47 6.40 -0.29
N PHE A 82 -18.05 6.92 0.80
CA PHE A 82 -18.95 8.08 0.75
C PHE A 82 -18.24 9.33 0.20
N TRP A 83 -17.11 9.70 0.79
CA TRP A 83 -16.37 10.88 0.36
C TRP A 83 -15.78 10.72 -1.03
N LEU A 84 -15.33 9.51 -1.40
CA LEU A 84 -14.88 9.24 -2.78
C LEU A 84 -16.02 9.47 -3.80
N ASN A 85 -17.25 9.08 -3.50
CA ASN A 85 -18.41 9.39 -4.36
C ASN A 85 -18.71 10.89 -4.44
N VAL A 86 -18.62 11.60 -3.30
CA VAL A 86 -18.79 13.06 -3.27
C VAL A 86 -17.71 13.75 -4.10
N ILE A 87 -16.47 13.29 -4.01
CA ILE A 87 -15.34 13.81 -4.81
C ILE A 87 -15.59 13.55 -6.30
N ILE A 88 -15.98 12.33 -6.69
CA ILE A 88 -16.30 12.00 -8.09
C ILE A 88 -17.41 12.92 -8.62
N ALA A 89 -18.52 13.06 -7.89
CA ALA A 89 -19.62 13.93 -8.27
C ALA A 89 -19.17 15.40 -8.38
N GLY A 90 -18.39 15.89 -7.42
CA GLY A 90 -17.83 17.25 -7.44
C GLY A 90 -16.93 17.51 -8.65
N ILE A 91 -16.04 16.56 -9.00
CA ILE A 91 -15.17 16.67 -10.17
C ILE A 91 -15.98 16.69 -11.47
N LEU A 92 -17.02 15.86 -11.58
CA LEU A 92 -17.88 15.82 -12.77
C LEU A 92 -18.70 17.11 -12.92
N VAL A 93 -19.25 17.64 -11.82
CA VAL A 93 -19.92 18.94 -11.82
C VAL A 93 -18.96 20.05 -12.23
N LEU A 94 -17.74 20.06 -11.68
CA LEU A 94 -16.70 21.03 -12.06
C LEU A 94 -16.37 20.94 -13.55
N ALA A 95 -16.26 19.73 -14.12
CA ALA A 95 -15.99 19.55 -15.55
C ALA A 95 -17.11 20.16 -16.42
N VAL A 96 -18.37 19.91 -16.06
CA VAL A 96 -19.53 20.50 -16.75
C VAL A 96 -19.53 22.03 -16.64
N VAL A 97 -19.35 22.58 -15.44
CA VAL A 97 -19.29 24.03 -15.21
C VAL A 97 -18.16 24.66 -16.03
N TRP A 98 -16.98 24.05 -16.04
CA TRP A 98 -15.83 24.58 -16.77
C TRP A 98 -16.05 24.54 -18.29
N ALA A 99 -16.61 23.44 -18.82
CA ALA A 99 -17.01 23.36 -20.23
C ALA A 99 -18.03 24.44 -20.60
N LEU A 100 -19.05 24.66 -19.76
CA LEU A 100 -20.05 25.70 -19.95
C LEU A 100 -19.41 27.09 -19.95
N ILE A 101 -18.43 27.35 -19.08
CA ILE A 101 -17.69 28.62 -19.06
C ILE A 101 -16.91 28.82 -20.36
N VAL A 102 -16.21 27.80 -20.87
CA VAL A 102 -15.49 27.88 -22.15
C VAL A 102 -16.45 28.16 -23.31
N ILE A 103 -17.53 27.40 -23.42
CA ILE A 103 -18.54 27.57 -24.48
C ILE A 103 -19.18 28.96 -24.38
N ARG A 104 -19.58 29.38 -23.17
CA ARG A 104 -20.22 30.68 -22.95
C ARG A 104 -19.28 31.84 -23.25
N SER A 105 -17.99 31.69 -22.94
CA SER A 105 -16.98 32.70 -23.22
C SER A 105 -16.86 32.95 -24.73
N PHE A 106 -16.86 31.89 -25.54
CA PHE A 106 -16.87 32.04 -26.99
C PHE A 106 -18.19 32.63 -27.52
N GLN A 107 -19.35 32.17 -27.02
CA GLN A 107 -20.66 32.69 -27.45
C GLN A 107 -20.78 34.21 -27.27
N ILE A 108 -20.18 34.76 -26.21
CA ILE A 108 -20.22 36.19 -25.90
C ILE A 108 -19.27 36.98 -26.81
N LEU A 109 -18.12 36.41 -27.17
CA LEU A 109 -17.06 37.09 -27.93
C LEU A 109 -17.15 36.90 -29.44
N ARG A 110 -18.01 35.98 -29.91
CA ARG A 110 -18.11 35.62 -31.32
C ARG A 110 -18.52 36.83 -32.18
N PRO A 111 -17.76 37.16 -33.24
CA PRO A 111 -18.11 38.25 -34.16
C PRO A 111 -19.48 38.02 -34.84
N PRO A 112 -20.33 39.06 -34.97
CA PRO A 112 -21.54 38.98 -35.78
C PRO A 112 -21.17 38.82 -37.27
N GLY A 113 -22.05 38.20 -38.06
CA GLY A 113 -21.89 38.12 -39.52
C GLY A 113 -20.92 37.05 -40.07
N LEU A 114 -20.39 36.14 -39.24
CA LEU A 114 -19.51 35.07 -39.73
C LEU A 114 -20.17 34.17 -40.80
N PRO A 115 -19.47 33.72 -41.85
CA PRO A 115 -19.97 32.70 -42.79
C PRO A 115 -20.24 31.36 -42.10
N THR A 116 -21.20 30.57 -42.59
CA THR A 116 -21.59 29.28 -41.98
C THR A 116 -20.40 28.34 -41.77
N ALA A 117 -19.49 28.22 -42.74
CA ALA A 117 -18.29 27.41 -42.61
C ALA A 117 -17.41 27.82 -41.41
N MET A 118 -17.13 29.12 -41.25
CA MET A 118 -16.33 29.64 -40.12
C MET A 118 -17.03 29.50 -38.77
N ARG A 119 -18.37 29.55 -38.74
CA ARG A 119 -19.16 29.31 -37.52
C ARG A 119 -19.04 27.86 -37.07
N VAL A 120 -19.10 26.93 -38.00
CA VAL A 120 -18.97 25.49 -37.72
C VAL A 120 -17.55 25.17 -37.26
N THR A 121 -16.52 25.65 -37.98
CA THR A 121 -15.12 25.36 -37.60
C THR A 121 -14.73 25.96 -36.25
N SER A 122 -15.13 27.20 -35.97
CA SER A 122 -14.86 27.82 -34.67
C SER A 122 -15.65 27.20 -33.53
N GLY A 123 -16.90 26.79 -33.77
CA GLY A 123 -17.68 26.00 -32.82
C GLY A 123 -17.02 24.66 -32.50
N ALA A 124 -16.54 23.94 -33.52
CA ALA A 124 -15.80 22.68 -33.34
C ALA A 124 -14.53 22.90 -32.52
N LEU A 125 -13.75 23.96 -32.80
CA LEU A 125 -12.54 24.28 -32.04
C LEU A 125 -12.84 24.54 -30.55
N VAL A 126 -13.94 25.22 -30.24
CA VAL A 126 -14.35 25.50 -28.85
C VAL A 126 -14.80 24.23 -28.14
N VAL A 127 -15.48 23.31 -28.84
CA VAL A 127 -15.80 21.98 -28.30
C VAL A 127 -14.51 21.22 -27.98
N ILE A 128 -13.51 21.24 -28.87
CA ILE A 128 -12.21 20.61 -28.61
C ILE A 128 -11.53 21.25 -27.39
N MET A 129 -11.55 22.58 -27.26
CA MET A 129 -11.02 23.27 -26.08
C MET A 129 -11.74 22.86 -24.79
N ALA A 130 -13.07 22.79 -24.81
CA ALA A 130 -13.86 22.33 -23.67
C ALA A 130 -13.51 20.88 -23.30
N LEU A 131 -13.36 20.00 -24.29
CA LEU A 131 -12.92 18.63 -24.08
C LEU A 131 -11.51 18.56 -23.46
N MET A 132 -10.55 19.34 -23.98
CA MET A 132 -9.18 19.40 -23.42
C MET A 132 -9.17 19.80 -21.95
N VAL A 133 -10.00 20.78 -21.55
CA VAL A 133 -10.14 21.18 -20.15
C VAL A 133 -10.82 20.11 -19.30
N CYS A 134 -11.78 19.38 -19.86
CA CYS A 134 -12.47 18.30 -19.15
C CYS A 134 -11.61 17.05 -18.97
N THR A 135 -10.71 16.73 -19.91
CA THR A 135 -9.87 15.52 -19.89
C THR A 135 -9.17 15.25 -18.55
N PRO A 136 -8.41 16.19 -17.95
CA PRO A 136 -7.78 15.94 -16.65
C PRO A 136 -8.78 15.72 -15.51
N LEU A 137 -9.96 16.36 -15.55
CA LEU A 137 -11.01 16.17 -14.56
C LEU A 137 -11.66 14.78 -14.71
N VAL A 138 -11.98 14.36 -15.93
CA VAL A 138 -12.52 13.03 -16.20
C VAL A 138 -11.50 11.95 -15.80
N TYR A 139 -10.22 12.17 -16.08
CA TYR A 139 -9.14 11.28 -15.63
C TYR A 139 -9.10 11.19 -14.10
N ALA A 140 -9.18 12.33 -13.39
CA ALA A 140 -9.20 12.36 -11.93
C ALA A 140 -10.45 11.67 -11.34
N ALA A 141 -11.62 11.85 -11.95
CA ALA A 141 -12.85 11.17 -11.55
C ALA A 141 -12.73 9.65 -11.74
N ASN A 142 -12.19 9.20 -12.88
CA ASN A 142 -11.94 7.78 -13.14
C ASN A 142 -10.93 7.18 -12.16
N ALA A 143 -9.81 7.87 -11.89
CA ALA A 143 -8.83 7.42 -10.91
C ALA A 143 -9.46 7.29 -9.51
N THR A 144 -10.29 8.25 -9.10
CA THR A 144 -11.02 8.22 -7.83
C THR A 144 -12.03 7.06 -7.78
N TYR A 145 -12.74 6.80 -8.88
CA TYR A 145 -13.66 5.67 -9.01
C TYR A 145 -12.95 4.33 -8.87
N VAL A 146 -11.86 4.13 -9.59
CA VAL A 146 -11.07 2.90 -9.53
C VAL A 146 -10.47 2.73 -8.14
N LEU A 147 -10.11 3.81 -7.44
CA LEU A 147 -9.59 3.74 -6.07
C LEU A 147 -10.68 3.22 -5.15
N ARG A 148 -11.87 3.82 -5.21
CA ARG A 148 -13.04 3.36 -4.48
C ARG A 148 -13.34 1.88 -4.74
N ASP A 149 -13.40 1.49 -6.01
CA ASP A 149 -13.71 0.12 -6.43
C ASP A 149 -12.65 -0.88 -5.93
N THR A 150 -11.38 -0.49 -5.99
CA THR A 150 -10.25 -1.26 -5.43
C THR A 150 -10.38 -1.45 -3.93
N LEU A 151 -10.64 -0.37 -3.19
CA LEU A 151 -10.83 -0.44 -1.75
C LEU A 151 -12.04 -1.30 -1.37
N SER A 152 -13.18 -1.16 -2.07
CA SER A 152 -14.36 -1.98 -1.78
C SER A 152 -14.19 -3.45 -2.15
N SER A 153 -13.43 -3.75 -3.20
CA SER A 153 -13.16 -5.12 -3.62
C SER A 153 -12.24 -5.84 -2.63
N ILE A 154 -11.12 -5.20 -2.25
CA ILE A 154 -10.11 -5.80 -1.38
C ILE A 154 -10.62 -5.86 0.08
N PHE A 155 -11.20 -4.76 0.58
CA PHE A 155 -11.62 -4.60 1.96
C PHE A 155 -13.11 -4.87 2.15
N SER A 156 -13.65 -5.85 1.42
CA SER A 156 -15.03 -6.31 1.56
C SER A 156 -15.31 -6.96 2.93
N GLY A 157 -14.26 -7.34 3.67
CA GLY A 157 -14.36 -8.08 4.92
C GLY A 157 -14.94 -9.49 4.73
N ASP A 158 -15.20 -10.18 5.84
CA ASP A 158 -15.91 -11.46 5.82
C ASP A 158 -17.41 -11.26 6.06
N LYS A 159 -18.22 -12.06 5.37
CA LYS A 159 -19.67 -12.08 5.60
C LYS A 159 -19.93 -12.58 7.03
N GLY A 160 -20.62 -11.77 7.84
CA GLY A 160 -20.90 -12.09 9.25
C GLY A 160 -19.78 -11.75 10.23
N GLY A 161 -18.73 -11.04 9.79
CA GLY A 161 -17.70 -10.51 10.69
C GLY A 161 -18.28 -9.58 11.76
N ALA A 162 -17.61 -9.50 12.92
CA ALA A 162 -18.07 -8.68 14.03
C ALA A 162 -18.25 -7.21 13.61
N ALA A 163 -19.37 -6.61 14.00
CA ALA A 163 -19.65 -5.21 13.71
C ALA A 163 -18.53 -4.31 14.25
N VAL A 164 -17.89 -3.57 13.35
CA VAL A 164 -16.84 -2.61 13.72
C VAL A 164 -17.51 -1.31 14.13
N ASN A 165 -17.18 -0.80 15.32
CA ASN A 165 -17.50 0.57 15.67
C ASN A 165 -16.67 1.52 14.81
N ALA A 166 -17.27 2.10 13.78
CA ALA A 166 -16.58 2.93 12.80
C ALA A 166 -16.05 4.25 13.39
N SER A 167 -16.61 4.77 14.49
CA SER A 167 -16.16 6.05 15.06
C SER A 167 -14.89 5.91 15.90
N ASP A 168 -14.73 4.80 16.61
CA ASP A 168 -13.51 4.48 17.35
C ASP A 168 -13.32 2.95 17.45
N PRO A 169 -12.70 2.34 16.43
CA PRO A 169 -12.43 0.91 16.43
C PRO A 169 -11.45 0.45 17.52
N TRP A 170 -10.68 1.38 18.09
CA TRP A 170 -9.57 1.09 18.99
C TRP A 170 -9.87 1.34 20.47
N LYS A 171 -11.03 1.92 20.81
CA LYS A 171 -11.42 2.33 22.17
C LYS A 171 -11.07 1.33 23.29
N ASN A 172 -11.34 0.05 23.05
CA ASN A 172 -11.10 -1.04 24.00
C ASN A 172 -10.05 -2.06 23.47
N ARG A 173 -9.21 -1.64 22.53
CA ARG A 173 -8.18 -2.47 21.90
C ARG A 173 -6.83 -1.77 22.07
N PRO A 174 -6.05 -2.09 23.12
CA PRO A 174 -4.73 -1.47 23.32
C PRO A 174 -3.76 -1.84 22.18
N ARG A 175 -3.97 -3.00 21.55
CA ARG A 175 -3.21 -3.45 20.38
C ARG A 175 -4.14 -4.00 19.32
N VAL A 176 -3.69 -3.91 18.07
CA VAL A 176 -4.26 -4.62 16.92
C VAL A 176 -3.23 -5.61 16.40
N ASN A 177 -3.64 -6.86 16.20
CA ASN A 177 -2.76 -7.93 15.73
C ASN A 177 -3.14 -8.32 14.30
N ILE A 178 -2.28 -7.99 13.34
CA ILE A 178 -2.50 -8.27 11.92
C ILE A 178 -1.52 -9.36 11.47
N LEU A 179 -2.04 -10.49 11.02
CA LEU A 179 -1.25 -11.58 10.43
C LEU A 179 -0.91 -11.26 8.97
N LEU A 180 0.37 -11.09 8.68
CA LEU A 180 0.92 -10.86 7.34
C LEU A 180 1.35 -12.21 6.77
N LEU A 181 0.72 -12.60 5.65
CA LEU A 181 0.98 -13.84 4.94
C LEU A 181 1.57 -13.56 3.55
N GLY A 182 2.66 -14.22 3.22
CA GLY A 182 3.17 -14.31 1.85
C GLY A 182 2.87 -15.70 1.29
N GLY A 183 2.05 -15.79 0.26
CA GLY A 183 1.60 -17.06 -0.33
C GLY A 183 2.14 -17.30 -1.74
N ASP A 184 2.76 -18.45 -1.99
CA ASP A 184 3.16 -18.90 -3.34
C ASP A 184 1.99 -19.67 -3.98
N GLY A 185 1.07 -18.94 -4.62
CA GLY A 185 0.01 -19.50 -5.46
C GLY A 185 0.15 -19.03 -6.90
N GLY A 186 0.05 -19.95 -7.86
CA GLY A 186 0.16 -19.63 -9.29
C GLY A 186 -0.91 -20.34 -10.12
N LYS A 187 -1.12 -19.89 -11.36
CA LYS A 187 -2.08 -20.50 -12.30
C LYS A 187 -1.81 -21.99 -12.55
N ASP A 188 -0.56 -22.41 -12.37
CA ASP A 188 -0.08 -23.78 -12.61
C ASP A 188 -0.08 -24.66 -11.34
N ARG A 189 -0.64 -24.19 -10.22
CA ARG A 189 -0.64 -24.92 -8.94
C ARG A 189 -2.02 -24.95 -8.29
N LYS A 190 -2.41 -26.11 -7.75
CA LYS A 190 -3.56 -26.21 -6.86
C LYS A 190 -3.14 -25.74 -5.45
N GLY A 191 -3.78 -24.67 -4.98
CA GLY A 191 -3.59 -24.14 -3.61
C GLY A 191 -2.50 -23.07 -3.50
N ILE A 192 -2.38 -22.52 -2.28
CA ILE A 192 -1.38 -21.50 -1.92
C ILE A 192 -0.52 -22.07 -0.80
N ARG A 193 0.81 -21.98 -0.92
CA ARG A 193 1.74 -22.33 0.15
C ARG A 193 2.20 -21.06 0.85
N THR A 194 1.97 -20.93 2.15
CA THR A 194 2.40 -19.74 2.90
C THR A 194 3.87 -19.84 3.28
N ASP A 195 4.71 -19.02 2.67
CA ASP A 195 6.17 -19.04 2.88
C ASP A 195 6.65 -17.93 3.83
N SER A 196 5.80 -16.94 4.08
CA SER A 196 6.02 -15.88 5.07
C SER A 196 4.83 -15.80 6.01
N MET A 197 5.09 -15.84 7.31
CA MET A 197 4.07 -15.76 8.37
C MET A 197 4.58 -14.86 9.48
N THR A 198 4.11 -13.61 9.51
CA THR A 198 4.52 -12.62 10.52
C THR A 198 3.31 -11.92 11.10
N VAL A 199 3.17 -11.91 12.42
CA VAL A 199 2.14 -11.11 13.09
C VAL A 199 2.71 -9.74 13.44
N ALA A 200 2.11 -8.68 12.90
CA ALA A 200 2.34 -7.31 13.33
C ALA A 200 1.39 -7.00 14.49
N SER A 201 1.92 -6.99 15.72
CA SER A 201 1.19 -6.51 16.89
C SER A 201 1.49 -5.04 17.08
N ILE A 202 0.50 -4.16 16.90
CA ILE A 202 0.67 -2.70 16.86
C ILE A 202 -0.06 -2.06 18.03
N ASP A 203 0.62 -1.24 18.82
CA ASP A 203 0.00 -0.42 19.86
C ASP A 203 -0.91 0.65 19.24
N THR A 204 -2.18 0.70 19.61
CA THR A 204 -3.14 1.61 18.95
C THR A 204 -2.98 3.08 19.36
N LYS A 205 -2.19 3.36 20.41
CA LYS A 205 -1.92 4.73 20.88
C LYS A 205 -0.56 5.22 20.41
N THR A 206 0.48 4.41 20.58
CA THR A 206 1.87 4.83 20.28
C THR A 206 2.34 4.41 18.89
N GLY A 207 1.67 3.46 18.24
CA GLY A 207 2.14 2.83 17.00
C GLY A 207 3.30 1.85 17.20
N ASN A 208 3.83 1.67 18.42
CA ASN A 208 4.94 0.75 18.66
C ASN A 208 4.56 -0.66 18.23
N THR A 209 5.36 -1.24 17.35
CA THR A 209 5.04 -2.46 16.62
C THR A 209 6.03 -3.56 16.98
N VAL A 210 5.51 -4.76 17.23
CA VAL A 210 6.32 -5.98 17.37
C VAL A 210 5.95 -6.92 16.24
N LEU A 211 6.93 -7.23 15.38
CA LEU A 211 6.84 -8.21 14.31
C LEU A 211 7.24 -9.57 14.87
N LEU A 212 6.27 -10.48 14.98
CA LEU A 212 6.43 -11.85 15.49
C LEU A 212 6.46 -12.79 14.28
N SER A 213 7.66 -13.18 13.84
CA SER A 213 7.83 -13.98 12.62
C SER A 213 8.03 -15.45 12.93
N LEU A 214 7.17 -16.32 12.38
CA LEU A 214 7.23 -17.77 12.57
C LEU A 214 7.87 -18.46 11.35
N PRO A 215 8.68 -19.51 11.57
CA PRO A 215 9.24 -20.29 10.47
C PRO A 215 8.15 -21.15 9.85
N ARG A 216 8.13 -21.23 8.52
CA ARG A 216 7.17 -22.06 7.80
C ARG A 216 7.32 -23.57 8.05
N SER A 217 8.52 -23.96 8.49
CA SER A 217 8.94 -25.33 8.76
C SER A 217 8.63 -25.82 10.18
N LEU A 218 7.94 -25.01 10.99
CA LEU A 218 7.51 -25.40 12.34
C LEU A 218 6.69 -26.69 12.28
N GLN A 219 7.03 -27.66 13.13
CA GLN A 219 6.48 -29.02 13.12
C GLN A 219 6.04 -29.45 14.51
N LYS A 220 5.11 -30.42 14.57
CA LYS A 220 4.65 -31.05 15.82
C LYS A 220 4.18 -30.02 16.85
N PHE A 221 3.48 -28.99 16.38
CA PHE A 221 3.10 -27.87 17.22
C PHE A 221 1.71 -28.10 17.85
N PRO A 222 1.48 -27.62 19.10
CA PRO A 222 0.18 -27.70 19.74
C PRO A 222 -0.90 -26.94 18.94
N VAL A 223 -2.10 -27.51 18.86
CA VAL A 223 -3.26 -26.88 18.21
C VAL A 223 -4.24 -26.33 19.24
N PRO A 224 -5.04 -25.30 18.89
CA PRO A 224 -6.09 -24.78 19.77
C PRO A 224 -7.15 -25.85 20.10
N PRO A 225 -7.87 -25.72 21.25
CA PRO A 225 -8.79 -26.73 21.75
C PRO A 225 -9.85 -27.21 20.74
N ASN A 226 -10.36 -26.29 19.90
CA ASN A 226 -11.37 -26.60 18.89
C ASN A 226 -10.87 -27.55 17.78
N LEU A 227 -9.55 -27.71 17.63
CA LEU A 227 -8.94 -28.60 16.65
C LEU A 227 -8.44 -29.92 17.26
N ARG A 228 -8.46 -30.07 18.59
CA ARG A 228 -7.93 -31.26 19.28
C ARG A 228 -8.75 -32.52 19.03
N SER A 229 -10.03 -32.40 18.69
CA SER A 229 -10.84 -33.56 18.28
C SER A 229 -10.32 -34.20 16.98
N LYS A 230 -9.66 -33.42 16.12
CA LYS A 230 -9.03 -33.88 14.88
C LYS A 230 -7.55 -34.17 15.07
N TRP A 231 -6.86 -33.39 15.90
CA TRP A 231 -5.43 -33.50 16.17
C TRP A 231 -5.16 -33.53 17.69
N PRO A 232 -5.41 -34.66 18.36
CA PRO A 232 -5.34 -34.77 19.82
C PRO A 232 -3.94 -34.52 20.39
N TYR A 233 -2.90 -34.81 19.60
CA TYR A 233 -1.50 -34.65 20.00
C TYR A 233 -0.82 -33.42 19.37
N GLY A 234 -1.61 -32.49 18.81
CA GLY A 234 -1.07 -31.38 18.00
C GLY A 234 -0.97 -31.74 16.52
N TYR A 235 -0.55 -30.78 15.71
CA TYR A 235 -0.42 -30.97 14.27
C TYR A 235 0.91 -31.65 13.94
N THR A 236 0.84 -32.91 13.56
CA THR A 236 2.00 -33.81 13.31
C THR A 236 2.10 -34.26 11.85
N GLY A 237 1.16 -33.86 11.00
CA GLY A 237 1.07 -34.33 9.60
C GLY A 237 0.24 -35.61 9.43
N ASP A 238 -0.31 -36.15 10.51
CA ASP A 238 -0.98 -37.46 10.55
C ASP A 238 -2.42 -37.46 10.01
N ALA A 239 -2.91 -36.36 9.42
CA ALA A 239 -4.11 -36.49 8.60
C ALA A 239 -3.71 -37.22 7.32
N PRO A 240 -4.33 -38.37 6.97
CA PRO A 240 -4.08 -39.00 5.68
C PRO A 240 -4.69 -38.08 4.63
N ASP A 241 -3.92 -37.12 4.16
CA ASP A 241 -4.18 -36.45 2.90
C ASP A 241 -3.96 -37.51 1.80
N PRO A 242 -5.02 -37.99 1.14
CA PRO A 242 -4.86 -38.96 0.06
C PRO A 242 -4.04 -38.38 -1.11
N GLN A 243 -3.90 -37.05 -1.19
CA GLN A 243 -3.14 -36.32 -2.20
C GLN A 243 -1.70 -36.02 -1.78
N HIS A 244 -1.34 -36.11 -0.49
CA HIS A 244 0.03 -35.92 0.01
C HIS A 244 0.41 -36.96 1.09
N PRO A 245 0.49 -38.26 0.75
CA PRO A 245 0.97 -39.29 1.68
C PRO A 245 2.41 -38.96 2.11
N GLY A 246 2.62 -38.71 3.42
CA GLY A 246 3.94 -38.41 3.99
C GLY A 246 4.19 -36.94 4.38
N SER A 247 3.15 -36.11 4.53
CA SER A 247 3.28 -34.80 5.17
C SER A 247 3.93 -34.94 6.56
N VAL A 248 4.91 -34.09 6.85
CA VAL A 248 5.59 -34.01 8.16
C VAL A 248 4.93 -33.00 9.11
N GLY A 249 3.76 -32.48 8.74
CA GLY A 249 3.00 -31.54 9.56
C GLY A 249 3.63 -30.15 9.66
N LEU A 250 3.95 -29.53 8.52
CA LEU A 250 4.53 -28.18 8.49
C LEU A 250 3.46 -27.10 8.71
N LEU A 251 3.82 -26.01 9.39
CA LEU A 251 2.91 -24.88 9.64
C LEU A 251 2.31 -24.29 8.35
N ASN A 252 3.06 -24.26 7.25
CA ASN A 252 2.54 -23.74 5.98
C ASN A 252 1.48 -24.62 5.30
N GLU A 253 1.37 -25.89 5.68
CA GLU A 253 0.36 -26.80 5.12
C GLU A 253 -1.04 -26.50 5.67
N LEU A 254 -1.13 -25.84 6.84
CA LEU A 254 -2.41 -25.44 7.43
C LEU A 254 -3.27 -24.61 6.50
N TYR A 255 -2.66 -23.84 5.59
CA TYR A 255 -3.41 -23.09 4.59
C TYR A 255 -4.23 -24.03 3.71
N ILE A 256 -3.58 -25.04 3.14
CA ILE A 256 -4.22 -26.01 2.24
C ILE A 256 -5.21 -26.86 3.03
N GLN A 257 -4.85 -27.29 4.25
CA GLN A 257 -5.74 -28.02 5.15
C GLN A 257 -7.03 -27.23 5.41
N GLY A 258 -6.93 -25.93 5.71
CA GLY A 258 -8.11 -25.08 5.87
C GLY A 258 -8.94 -24.95 4.59
N GLU A 259 -8.30 -24.86 3.43
CA GLU A 259 -9.00 -24.76 2.15
C GLU A 259 -9.69 -26.06 1.72
N ASP A 260 -9.14 -27.22 2.03
CA ASP A 260 -9.68 -28.50 1.57
C ASP A 260 -10.62 -29.14 2.60
N HIS A 261 -10.52 -28.78 3.89
CA HIS A 261 -11.34 -29.28 4.99
C HIS A 261 -12.15 -28.16 5.68
N PRO A 262 -13.31 -27.75 5.12
CA PRO A 262 -14.14 -26.68 5.70
C PRO A 262 -14.54 -26.90 7.16
N GLU A 263 -14.68 -28.15 7.58
CA GLU A 263 -15.03 -28.54 8.95
C GLU A 263 -13.97 -28.16 9.99
N LEU A 264 -12.72 -27.91 9.57
CA LEU A 264 -11.65 -27.44 10.45
C LEU A 264 -11.73 -25.93 10.71
N VAL A 265 -12.49 -25.19 9.90
CA VAL A 265 -12.56 -23.72 9.94
C VAL A 265 -14.00 -23.29 10.26
N PRO A 266 -14.38 -23.22 11.54
CA PRO A 266 -15.71 -22.76 11.93
C PRO A 266 -15.93 -21.31 11.47
N GLY A 267 -17.09 -21.03 10.87
CA GLY A 267 -17.43 -19.70 10.35
C GLY A 267 -18.05 -19.70 8.95
N GLY A 268 -18.03 -20.83 8.23
CA GLY A 268 -18.70 -20.96 6.93
C GLY A 268 -18.04 -20.15 5.81
N TYR A 269 -16.73 -19.89 5.92
CA TYR A 269 -16.00 -19.10 4.95
C TYR A 269 -15.92 -19.80 3.58
N PRO A 270 -16.02 -19.06 2.46
CA PRO A 270 -15.88 -19.62 1.12
C PRO A 270 -14.43 -20.07 0.83
N ARG A 271 -14.25 -20.90 -0.21
CA ARG A 271 -12.90 -21.25 -0.71
C ARG A 271 -12.10 -19.99 -1.05
N GLY A 272 -10.83 -19.95 -0.67
CA GLY A 272 -9.93 -18.81 -0.76
C GLY A 272 -9.88 -17.93 0.50
N ARG A 273 -10.81 -18.13 1.44
CA ARG A 273 -10.84 -17.45 2.75
C ARG A 273 -10.56 -18.41 3.92
N ARG A 274 -10.74 -19.72 3.74
CA ARG A 274 -10.62 -20.70 4.82
C ARG A 274 -9.17 -20.91 5.27
N GLY A 275 -8.24 -20.98 4.32
CA GLY A 275 -6.82 -21.18 4.58
C GLY A 275 -6.22 -20.08 5.48
N PRO A 276 -6.40 -18.78 5.16
CA PRO A 276 -5.96 -17.70 6.04
C PRO A 276 -6.54 -17.78 7.45
N HIS A 277 -7.83 -18.08 7.62
CA HIS A 277 -8.45 -18.22 8.95
C HIS A 277 -7.94 -19.41 9.74
N MET A 278 -7.61 -20.52 9.06
CA MET A 278 -6.98 -21.67 9.70
C MET A 278 -5.62 -21.30 10.27
N VAL A 279 -4.79 -20.63 9.46
CA VAL A 279 -3.46 -20.16 9.87
C VAL A 279 -3.58 -19.10 10.98
N GLU A 280 -4.54 -18.19 10.87
CA GLU A 280 -4.86 -17.17 11.88
C GLU A 280 -5.15 -17.77 13.24
N ASN A 281 -6.06 -18.76 13.30
CA ASN A 281 -6.46 -19.42 14.55
C ASN A 281 -5.26 -20.10 15.21
N VAL A 282 -4.51 -20.89 14.44
CA VAL A 282 -3.37 -21.65 14.98
C VAL A 282 -2.22 -20.73 15.40
N ILE A 283 -1.83 -19.75 14.58
CA ILE A 283 -0.75 -18.81 14.94
C ILE A 283 -1.15 -17.96 16.16
N GLY A 284 -2.41 -17.52 16.24
CA GLY A 284 -2.92 -16.82 17.43
C GLY A 284 -2.72 -17.65 18.69
N TYR A 285 -3.10 -18.93 18.65
CA TYR A 285 -2.90 -19.86 19.76
C TYR A 285 -1.42 -20.06 20.11
N LEU A 286 -0.56 -20.27 19.12
CA LEU A 286 0.89 -20.46 19.32
C LEU A 286 1.57 -19.24 19.95
N LEU A 287 1.15 -18.03 19.58
CA LEU A 287 1.69 -16.78 20.11
C LEU A 287 1.04 -16.35 21.42
N GLY A 288 -0.13 -16.91 21.76
CA GLY A 288 -0.93 -16.46 22.90
C GLY A 288 -1.58 -15.10 22.63
N LEU A 289 -1.95 -14.84 21.38
CA LEU A 289 -2.54 -13.59 20.92
C LEU A 289 -3.85 -13.86 20.20
N LYS A 290 -4.82 -12.97 20.37
CA LYS A 290 -5.97 -12.91 19.46
C LYS A 290 -5.53 -12.17 18.20
N ILE A 291 -5.52 -12.85 17.06
CA ILE A 291 -5.34 -12.19 15.77
C ILE A 291 -6.66 -11.50 15.42
N ASP A 292 -6.58 -10.24 15.00
CA ASP A 292 -7.75 -9.44 14.65
C ASP A 292 -8.07 -9.54 13.15
N TYR A 293 -7.01 -9.53 12.32
CA TYR A 293 -7.12 -9.54 10.87
C TYR A 293 -5.93 -10.23 10.22
N TYR A 294 -6.07 -10.63 8.97
CA TYR A 294 -4.98 -11.08 8.13
C TYR A 294 -4.85 -10.25 6.85
N VAL A 295 -3.64 -10.18 6.30
CA VAL A 295 -3.35 -9.68 4.95
C VAL A 295 -2.49 -10.74 4.26
N LEU A 296 -3.05 -11.36 3.22
CA LEU A 296 -2.36 -12.31 2.37
C LEU A 296 -1.95 -11.61 1.07
N VAL A 297 -0.68 -11.70 0.72
CA VAL A 297 -0.11 -11.23 -0.54
C VAL A 297 0.35 -12.44 -1.34
N ASN A 298 -0.20 -12.61 -2.54
CA ASN A 298 0.25 -13.64 -3.47
C ASN A 298 1.59 -13.26 -4.13
N LEU A 299 2.54 -14.20 -4.25
CA LEU A 299 3.86 -13.95 -4.82
C LEU A 299 3.84 -13.54 -6.29
N ASP A 300 2.89 -14.04 -7.09
CA ASP A 300 2.80 -13.65 -8.50
C ASP A 300 2.44 -12.18 -8.65
N GLY A 301 1.41 -11.74 -7.94
CA GLY A 301 0.98 -10.36 -8.00
C GLY A 301 1.86 -9.39 -7.19
N PHE A 302 2.67 -9.89 -6.25
CA PHE A 302 3.74 -9.12 -5.62
C PHE A 302 4.72 -8.54 -6.66
N LYS A 303 5.09 -9.32 -7.69
CA LYS A 303 5.96 -8.85 -8.78
C LYS A 303 5.34 -7.65 -9.50
N ASP A 304 4.04 -7.73 -9.79
CA ASP A 304 3.30 -6.68 -10.48
C ASP A 304 3.22 -5.40 -9.66
N ILE A 305 3.03 -5.51 -8.34
CA ILE A 305 3.04 -4.37 -7.42
C ILE A 305 4.42 -3.68 -7.45
N VAL A 306 5.51 -4.43 -7.30
CA VAL A 306 6.88 -3.88 -7.34
C VAL A 306 7.18 -3.21 -8.69
N ASN A 307 6.84 -3.86 -9.79
CA ASN A 307 7.02 -3.30 -11.14
C ASN A 307 6.23 -2.01 -11.34
N ALA A 308 4.98 -1.96 -10.86
CA ALA A 308 4.12 -0.78 -11.01
C ALA A 308 4.55 0.40 -10.13
N MET A 309 5.27 0.16 -9.02
CA MET A 309 5.95 1.22 -8.25
C MET A 309 7.26 1.68 -8.90
N GLY A 310 7.71 0.99 -9.96
CA GLY A 310 8.96 1.29 -10.66
C GLY A 310 10.19 0.66 -10.02
N GLY A 311 10.05 -0.52 -9.40
CA GLY A 311 11.12 -1.28 -8.77
C GLY A 311 11.36 -0.94 -7.30
N VAL A 312 12.27 -1.66 -6.66
CA VAL A 312 12.71 -1.44 -5.27
C VAL A 312 14.23 -1.56 -5.18
N THR A 313 14.87 -0.61 -4.52
CA THR A 313 16.31 -0.68 -4.23
C THR A 313 16.53 -1.45 -2.94
N VAL A 314 17.36 -2.49 -2.96
CA VAL A 314 17.71 -3.27 -1.76
C VAL A 314 19.21 -3.44 -1.64
N HIS A 315 19.68 -3.62 -0.40
CA HIS A 315 21.03 -4.07 -0.13
C HIS A 315 21.07 -5.61 -0.01
N VAL A 316 21.95 -6.23 -0.80
CA VAL A 316 22.15 -7.67 -0.85
C VAL A 316 23.47 -7.97 -0.13
N GLU A 317 23.40 -8.59 1.05
CA GLU A 317 24.59 -8.81 1.89
C GLU A 317 25.57 -9.83 1.28
N LYS A 318 25.06 -10.83 0.55
CA LYS A 318 25.85 -11.88 -0.09
C LYS A 318 25.18 -12.37 -1.37
N ASP A 319 25.96 -13.01 -2.24
CA ASP A 319 25.45 -13.58 -3.48
C ASP A 319 24.28 -14.55 -3.23
N LEU A 320 23.13 -14.25 -3.86
CA LEU A 320 21.90 -15.03 -3.77
C LEU A 320 21.64 -15.74 -5.10
N PRO A 321 21.69 -17.08 -5.15
CA PRO A 321 21.31 -17.84 -6.32
C PRO A 321 19.84 -17.59 -6.69
N ILE A 322 19.58 -17.45 -7.98
CA ILE A 322 18.26 -17.33 -8.60
C ILE A 322 17.91 -18.69 -9.21
N GLY A 323 16.75 -19.24 -8.87
CA GLY A 323 16.39 -20.59 -9.29
C GLY A 323 17.18 -21.64 -8.54
N GLY A 324 17.50 -22.74 -9.23
CA GLY A 324 18.18 -23.88 -8.63
C GLY A 324 17.26 -24.77 -7.81
N GLU A 325 17.79 -25.91 -7.40
CA GLU A 325 17.17 -26.82 -6.45
C GLU A 325 18.26 -27.54 -5.69
N ILE A 326 18.13 -27.57 -4.36
CA ILE A 326 18.98 -28.36 -3.47
C ILE A 326 18.08 -29.37 -2.76
N VAL A 327 18.38 -30.66 -2.94
CA VAL A 327 17.71 -31.77 -2.25
C VAL A 327 18.77 -32.48 -1.41
N ASN A 328 18.54 -32.58 -0.10
CA ASN A 328 19.46 -33.22 0.85
C ASN A 328 20.90 -32.66 0.81
N GLY A 329 21.05 -31.35 0.60
CA GLY A 329 22.36 -30.70 0.52
C GLY A 329 23.08 -30.88 -0.82
N VAL A 330 22.48 -31.58 -1.79
CA VAL A 330 23.00 -31.77 -3.14
C VAL A 330 22.23 -30.89 -4.10
N GLN A 331 22.95 -30.12 -4.92
CA GLN A 331 22.34 -29.32 -5.97
C GLN A 331 21.83 -30.23 -7.10
N THR A 332 20.52 -30.45 -7.15
CA THR A 332 19.84 -31.27 -8.16
C THR A 332 19.53 -30.47 -9.42
N ARG A 333 19.43 -29.14 -9.30
CA ARG A 333 19.26 -28.23 -10.41
C ARG A 333 20.15 -27.00 -10.24
N PRO A 334 20.95 -26.62 -11.27
CA PRO A 334 21.80 -25.45 -11.16
C PRO A 334 20.96 -24.16 -11.11
N PRO A 335 21.46 -23.10 -10.46
CA PRO A 335 20.81 -21.80 -10.48
C PRO A 335 20.81 -21.24 -11.90
N THR A 336 19.75 -20.53 -12.28
CA THR A 336 19.64 -19.87 -13.58
C THR A 336 20.30 -18.48 -13.59
N GLY A 337 20.69 -17.99 -12.43
CA GLY A 337 21.41 -16.73 -12.26
C GLY A 337 21.84 -16.50 -10.81
N VAL A 338 22.49 -15.38 -10.55
CA VAL A 338 22.89 -14.96 -9.20
C VAL A 338 22.63 -13.47 -9.06
N LEU A 339 21.96 -13.08 -7.98
CA LEU A 339 21.89 -11.71 -7.52
C LEU A 339 23.13 -11.46 -6.64
N ARG A 340 24.08 -10.68 -7.14
CA ARG A 340 25.35 -10.45 -6.45
C ARG A 340 25.18 -9.60 -5.18
N ALA A 341 26.14 -9.69 -4.28
CA ALA A 341 26.25 -8.81 -3.14
C ALA A 341 26.41 -7.35 -3.59
N GLY A 342 25.77 -6.42 -2.88
CA GLY A 342 25.77 -5.00 -3.16
C GLY A 342 24.38 -4.38 -3.19
N THR A 343 24.32 -3.09 -3.52
CA THR A 343 23.06 -2.35 -3.63
C THR A 343 22.53 -2.43 -5.05
N HIS A 344 21.30 -2.94 -5.20
CA HIS A 344 20.69 -3.17 -6.49
C HIS A 344 19.28 -2.59 -6.55
N HIS A 345 18.95 -1.97 -7.69
CA HIS A 345 17.58 -1.65 -8.03
C HIS A 345 16.94 -2.86 -8.71
N LEU A 346 15.95 -3.45 -8.04
CA LEU A 346 15.30 -4.70 -8.43
C LEU A 346 13.93 -4.44 -9.03
N ASP A 347 13.67 -5.07 -10.17
CA ASP A 347 12.32 -5.30 -10.68
C ASP A 347 11.59 -6.34 -9.79
N GLY A 348 10.31 -6.56 -10.07
CA GLY A 348 9.46 -7.46 -9.29
C GLY A 348 9.93 -8.91 -9.31
N GLU A 349 10.55 -9.38 -10.39
CA GLU A 349 11.07 -10.75 -10.47
C GLU A 349 12.29 -10.92 -9.58
N LYS A 350 13.28 -10.03 -9.67
CA LYS A 350 14.48 -10.07 -8.83
C LYS A 350 14.15 -9.78 -7.37
N ALA A 351 13.21 -8.87 -7.09
CA ALA A 351 12.73 -8.59 -5.74
C ALA A 351 12.08 -9.84 -5.12
N LEU A 352 11.31 -10.59 -5.92
CA LEU A 352 10.77 -11.87 -5.47
C LEU A 352 11.89 -12.87 -5.19
N TRP A 353 12.89 -12.99 -6.07
CA TRP A 353 14.02 -13.89 -5.85
C TRP A 353 14.85 -13.52 -4.62
N TYR A 354 15.04 -12.23 -4.35
CA TYR A 354 15.65 -11.74 -3.11
C TYR A 354 14.93 -12.27 -1.87
N GLY A 355 13.58 -12.25 -1.88
CA GLY A 355 12.75 -12.78 -0.80
C GLY A 355 12.59 -14.31 -0.79
N ARG A 356 12.93 -15.02 -1.88
CA ARG A 356 12.75 -16.47 -2.04
C ARG A 356 14.03 -17.30 -1.88
N SER A 357 15.19 -16.74 -2.20
CA SER A 357 16.44 -17.52 -2.28
C SER A 357 16.79 -18.16 -0.94
N ARG A 358 17.13 -19.47 -0.98
CA ARG A 358 17.49 -20.34 0.15
C ARG A 358 18.85 -21.03 -0.06
N ASP A 359 19.39 -20.96 -1.27
CA ASP A 359 20.56 -21.77 -1.65
C ASP A 359 21.87 -21.25 -1.01
N ALA A 360 21.90 -20.00 -0.56
CA ALA A 360 23.03 -19.41 0.14
C ALA A 360 22.85 -19.34 1.67
N ASP A 361 21.66 -19.65 2.23
CA ASP A 361 21.38 -19.56 3.67
C ASP A 361 20.05 -20.15 4.14
N ASP A 362 19.98 -20.42 5.45
CA ASP A 362 18.85 -21.00 6.17
C ASP A 362 17.56 -20.12 6.15
N ASP A 363 16.40 -20.75 6.40
CA ASP A 363 15.05 -20.20 6.33
C ASP A 363 14.87 -18.88 7.10
N PHE A 364 15.65 -18.69 8.17
CA PHE A 364 15.61 -17.51 9.02
C PHE A 364 16.23 -16.26 8.37
N HIS A 365 17.28 -16.39 7.56
CA HIS A 365 17.83 -15.24 6.83
C HIS A 365 16.86 -14.80 5.73
N ARG A 366 16.13 -15.75 5.13
CA ARG A 366 15.03 -15.45 4.21
C ARG A 366 13.93 -14.66 4.90
N MET A 367 13.54 -15.02 6.14
CA MET A 367 12.57 -14.25 6.92
C MET A 367 13.05 -12.82 7.17
N ASP A 368 14.33 -12.62 7.49
CA ASP A 368 14.93 -11.30 7.67
C ASP A 368 14.88 -10.47 6.38
N ARG A 369 15.30 -11.04 5.23
CA ARG A 369 15.19 -10.39 3.90
C ARG A 369 13.77 -10.01 3.53
N GLN A 370 12.78 -10.88 3.77
CA GLN A 370 11.38 -10.60 3.45
C GLN A 370 10.86 -9.38 4.24
N LYS A 371 11.22 -9.26 5.52
CA LYS A 371 10.87 -8.08 6.34
C LYS A 371 11.54 -6.81 5.81
N CYS A 372 12.82 -6.90 5.44
CA CYS A 372 13.55 -5.76 4.89
C CYS A 372 12.99 -5.33 3.54
N LEU A 373 12.66 -6.28 2.67
CA LEU A 373 12.00 -6.00 1.40
C LEU A 373 10.66 -5.28 1.59
N MET A 374 9.83 -5.70 2.55
CA MET A 374 8.57 -5.01 2.87
C MET A 374 8.79 -3.58 3.36
N LYS A 375 9.81 -3.38 4.20
CA LYS A 375 10.21 -2.05 4.69
C LYS A 375 10.69 -1.17 3.53
N ASP A 376 11.57 -1.68 2.68
CA ASP A 376 12.17 -0.93 1.57
C ASP A 376 11.13 -0.54 0.53
N ILE A 377 10.16 -1.42 0.24
CA ILE A 377 8.98 -1.10 -0.57
C ILE A 377 8.17 0.05 0.06
N ALA A 378 7.91 -0.02 1.36
CA ALA A 378 7.12 0.99 2.06
C ALA A 378 7.81 2.36 2.10
N ASP A 379 9.14 2.38 2.25
CA ASP A 379 9.96 3.60 2.32
C ASP A 379 10.18 4.23 0.93
N GLN A 380 10.22 3.41 -0.14
CA GLN A 380 10.49 3.87 -1.51
C GLN A 380 9.23 4.09 -2.36
N ALA A 381 8.05 4.00 -1.77
CA ALA A 381 6.79 4.27 -2.47
C ALA A 381 6.68 5.75 -2.88
N ASP A 382 7.07 6.06 -4.11
CA ASP A 382 7.00 7.40 -4.70
C ASP A 382 5.54 7.80 -5.02
N PRO A 383 5.00 8.87 -4.40
CA PRO A 383 3.63 9.33 -4.64
C PRO A 383 3.33 9.66 -6.11
N GLN A 384 4.29 10.20 -6.86
CA GLN A 384 4.10 10.57 -8.26
C GLN A 384 3.98 9.31 -9.13
N LYS A 385 4.85 8.32 -8.93
CA LYS A 385 4.78 7.04 -9.65
C LYS A 385 3.53 6.26 -9.29
N VAL A 386 3.10 6.31 -8.03
CA VAL A 386 1.85 5.69 -7.57
C VAL A 386 0.65 6.30 -8.31
N VAL A 387 0.59 7.62 -8.45
CA VAL A 387 -0.49 8.29 -9.20
C VAL A 387 -0.42 7.96 -10.69
N ALA A 388 0.78 7.97 -11.28
CA ALA A 388 0.96 7.69 -12.71
C ALA A 388 0.61 6.24 -13.08
N ASN A 389 0.92 5.28 -12.22
CA ASN A 389 0.67 3.85 -12.43
C ASN A 389 -0.55 3.33 -11.65
N PHE A 390 -1.39 4.22 -11.16
CA PHE A 390 -2.46 3.91 -10.24
C PHE A 390 -3.39 2.79 -10.75
N GLN A 391 -3.78 2.79 -12.03
CA GLN A 391 -4.63 1.73 -12.60
C GLN A 391 -3.96 0.35 -12.55
N LYS A 392 -2.65 0.29 -12.87
CA LYS A 392 -1.87 -0.95 -12.83
C LYS A 392 -1.75 -1.45 -11.39
N LEU A 393 -1.44 -0.54 -10.46
CA LEU A 393 -1.37 -0.84 -9.03
C LEU A 393 -2.70 -1.33 -8.47
N ALA A 394 -3.81 -0.70 -8.84
CA ALA A 394 -5.16 -1.09 -8.44
C ALA A 394 -5.50 -2.50 -8.91
N ASN A 395 -5.23 -2.80 -10.18
CA ASN A 395 -5.50 -4.12 -10.75
C ASN A 395 -4.60 -5.20 -10.12
N ALA A 396 -3.32 -4.91 -9.93
CA ALA A 396 -2.39 -5.81 -9.24
C ALA A 396 -2.85 -6.05 -7.79
N ALA A 397 -3.17 -5.00 -7.03
CA ALA A 397 -3.62 -5.13 -5.65
C ALA A 397 -4.88 -6.01 -5.53
N LYS A 398 -5.86 -5.87 -6.42
CA LYS A 398 -7.10 -6.69 -6.43
C LYS A 398 -6.82 -8.17 -6.66
N SER A 399 -5.91 -8.53 -7.56
CA SER A 399 -5.58 -9.92 -7.85
C SER A 399 -4.60 -10.55 -6.85
N THR A 400 -3.93 -9.72 -6.04
CA THR A 400 -2.83 -10.14 -5.17
C THR A 400 -3.20 -10.20 -3.71
N ILE A 401 -4.01 -9.24 -3.24
CA ILE A 401 -4.27 -9.03 -1.82
C ILE A 401 -5.60 -9.67 -1.43
N SER A 402 -5.55 -10.58 -0.46
CA SER A 402 -6.74 -11.11 0.24
C SER A 402 -6.68 -10.70 1.70
N THR A 403 -7.76 -10.12 2.23
CA THR A 403 -7.80 -9.63 3.62
C THR A 403 -9.22 -9.62 4.17
N ASN A 404 -9.37 -9.96 5.45
CA ASN A 404 -10.63 -9.82 6.17
C ASN A 404 -10.82 -8.42 6.80
N ILE A 405 -9.91 -7.48 6.57
CA ILE A 405 -10.07 -6.09 7.04
C ILE A 405 -11.27 -5.46 6.32
N PRO A 406 -12.33 -5.02 7.03
CA PRO A 406 -13.42 -4.29 6.41
C PRO A 406 -13.04 -2.84 6.07
N ALA A 407 -13.60 -2.31 4.97
CA ALA A 407 -13.33 -0.96 4.49
C ALA A 407 -13.62 0.13 5.54
N ALA A 408 -14.55 -0.13 6.46
CA ALA A 408 -14.87 0.75 7.58
C ALA A 408 -13.69 1.02 8.53
N LEU A 409 -12.68 0.14 8.58
CA LEU A 409 -11.48 0.30 9.39
C LEU A 409 -10.38 1.12 8.71
N LEU A 410 -10.45 1.32 7.39
CA LEU A 410 -9.38 1.99 6.64
C LEU A 410 -9.03 3.37 7.21
N PRO A 411 -9.98 4.24 7.60
CA PRO A 411 -9.63 5.53 8.19
C PRO A 411 -8.79 5.39 9.46
N ALA A 412 -9.16 4.43 10.32
CA ALA A 412 -8.48 4.18 11.58
C ALA A 412 -7.09 3.54 11.37
N LEU A 413 -6.95 2.69 10.35
CA LEU A 413 -5.68 2.10 9.94
C LEU A 413 -4.75 3.13 9.28
N VAL A 414 -5.26 4.05 8.46
CA VAL A 414 -4.48 5.16 7.88
C VAL A 414 -3.95 6.06 8.99
N LYS A 415 -4.80 6.40 9.98
CA LYS A 415 -4.37 7.16 11.16
C LYS A 415 -3.26 6.42 11.92
N LEU A 416 -3.46 5.13 12.20
CA LEU A 416 -2.47 4.30 12.90
C LEU A 416 -1.15 4.17 12.12
N SER A 417 -1.22 3.96 10.80
CA SER A 417 -0.05 3.93 9.92
C SER A 417 0.72 5.26 9.96
N GLY A 418 0.00 6.39 10.00
CA GLY A 418 0.59 7.69 10.26
C GLY A 418 1.35 7.73 11.58
N THR A 419 0.76 7.27 12.68
CA THR A 419 1.43 7.19 13.98
C THR A 419 2.70 6.32 13.93
N VAL A 420 2.64 5.18 13.24
CA VAL A 420 3.81 4.30 13.05
C VAL A 420 4.94 5.04 12.31
N LYS A 421 4.61 5.73 11.22
CA LYS A 421 5.60 6.45 10.39
C LYS A 421 6.27 7.63 11.10
N HIS A 422 5.58 8.30 12.03
CA HIS A 422 6.08 9.52 12.69
C HIS A 422 6.90 9.28 13.96
N GLY A 423 7.36 8.05 14.22
CA GLY A 423 8.35 7.81 15.29
C GLY A 423 8.14 6.58 16.15
N ALA A 424 7.25 5.65 15.76
CA ALA A 424 7.09 4.41 16.50
C ALA A 424 8.34 3.51 16.39
N ASP A 425 8.64 2.78 17.47
CA ASP A 425 9.65 1.73 17.42
C ASP A 425 9.06 0.46 16.80
N ILE A 426 9.80 -0.13 15.85
CA ILE A 426 9.45 -1.40 15.21
C ILE A 426 10.49 -2.43 15.63
N GLN A 427 10.06 -3.33 16.51
CA GLN A 427 10.86 -4.45 17.00
C GLN A 427 10.49 -5.72 16.24
N SER A 428 11.45 -6.60 16.02
CA SER A 428 11.25 -7.91 15.42
C SER A 428 11.69 -9.00 16.38
N LEU A 429 10.80 -9.95 16.63
CA LEU A 429 11.08 -11.20 17.33
C LEU A 429 10.96 -12.36 16.32
N PRO A 430 12.08 -12.81 15.73
CA PRO A 430 12.08 -14.02 14.94
C PRO A 430 12.04 -15.24 15.86
N PHE A 431 11.08 -16.14 15.63
CA PHE A 431 11.06 -17.47 16.25
C PHE A 431 12.10 -18.35 15.58
N ASN A 432 13.35 -18.19 16.02
CA ASN A 432 14.54 -18.84 15.48
C ASN A 432 15.33 -19.47 16.63
N PRO A 433 15.67 -20.78 16.61
CA PRO A 433 16.44 -21.42 17.67
C PRO A 433 17.79 -20.76 17.97
N GLY A 434 18.46 -20.21 16.94
CA GLY A 434 19.73 -19.50 17.09
C GLY A 434 19.61 -18.10 17.70
N LYS A 435 18.39 -17.51 17.72
CA LYS A 435 18.13 -16.17 18.27
C LYS A 435 17.22 -16.20 19.52
N LEU A 436 16.52 -17.31 19.77
CA LEU A 436 15.58 -17.49 20.88
C LEU A 436 15.89 -18.80 21.64
N PRO A 437 16.64 -18.72 22.76
CA PRO A 437 16.98 -19.89 23.55
C PRO A 437 15.74 -20.66 24.04
N GLY A 438 15.78 -21.99 23.92
CA GLY A 438 14.68 -22.89 24.30
C GLY A 438 13.52 -22.98 23.29
N PHE A 439 13.63 -22.30 22.15
CA PHE A 439 12.70 -22.49 21.03
C PHE A 439 13.22 -23.59 20.10
N HIS A 440 12.35 -24.55 19.78
CA HIS A 440 12.62 -25.65 18.87
C HIS A 440 11.66 -25.58 17.68
N VAL A 441 12.20 -25.70 16.47
CA VAL A 441 11.39 -25.75 15.23
C VAL A 441 10.62 -27.07 15.15
N TYR A 442 11.27 -28.14 15.61
CA TYR A 442 10.65 -29.44 15.82
C TYR A 442 10.14 -29.47 17.25
N GLU A 443 8.82 -29.61 17.43
CA GLU A 443 8.16 -29.70 18.74
C GLU A 443 8.33 -28.41 19.59
N PRO A 444 7.74 -27.29 19.16
CA PRO A 444 7.85 -26.03 19.89
C PRO A 444 7.13 -26.08 21.24
N VAL A 445 7.80 -25.54 22.28
CA VAL A 445 7.23 -25.43 23.62
C VAL A 445 6.36 -24.18 23.72
N LEU A 446 5.05 -24.38 23.83
CA LEU A 446 4.05 -23.29 23.86
C LEU A 446 4.34 -22.22 24.92
N SER A 447 4.78 -22.65 26.12
CA SER A 447 5.08 -21.71 27.21
C SER A 447 6.29 -20.83 26.92
N VAL A 448 7.28 -21.32 26.15
CA VAL A 448 8.42 -20.52 25.69
C VAL A 448 7.94 -19.47 24.70
N MET A 449 7.08 -19.86 23.76
CA MET A 449 6.54 -18.94 22.76
C MET A 449 5.71 -17.82 23.39
N HIS A 450 4.79 -18.17 24.27
CA HIS A 450 3.95 -17.19 24.99
C HIS A 450 4.80 -16.23 25.81
N ARG A 451 5.78 -16.72 26.59
CA ARG A 451 6.67 -15.85 27.37
C ARG A 451 7.49 -14.92 26.48
N ALA A 452 8.00 -15.42 25.35
CA ALA A 452 8.78 -14.61 24.42
C ALA A 452 7.92 -13.51 23.79
N THR A 453 6.71 -13.84 23.33
CA THR A 453 5.73 -12.87 22.81
C THR A 453 5.40 -11.80 23.84
N GLN A 454 5.01 -12.20 25.06
CA GLN A 454 4.62 -11.26 26.11
C GLN A 454 5.78 -10.34 26.53
N ARG A 455 7.00 -10.87 26.63
CA ARG A 455 8.21 -10.06 26.90
C ARG A 455 8.49 -9.05 25.80
N ALA A 456 8.38 -9.45 24.53
CA ALA A 456 8.61 -8.55 23.40
C ALA A 456 7.56 -7.43 23.37
N ILE A 457 6.28 -7.76 23.59
CA ILE A 457 5.21 -6.77 23.69
C ILE A 457 5.44 -5.83 24.88
N ALA A 458 5.72 -6.35 26.07
CA ALA A 458 5.97 -5.52 27.25
C ALA A 458 7.16 -4.57 27.05
N LYS A 459 8.25 -5.05 26.44
CA LYS A 459 9.42 -4.24 26.10
C LYS A 459 9.08 -3.12 25.09
N SER A 460 8.18 -3.36 24.15
CA SER A 460 7.77 -2.35 23.17
C SER A 460 7.01 -1.16 23.78
N VAL A 461 6.51 -1.31 25.01
CA VAL A 461 5.77 -0.27 25.75
C VAL A 461 6.68 0.43 26.79
N ALA A 462 7.80 -0.18 27.16
CA ALA A 462 8.69 0.37 28.17
C ALA A 462 9.38 1.67 27.68
N PRO A 463 9.50 2.71 28.54
CA PRO A 463 10.32 3.87 28.23
C PRO A 463 11.76 3.46 27.92
N PRO A 464 12.48 4.15 27.02
CA PRO A 464 13.89 3.88 26.81
C PRO A 464 14.63 4.01 28.15
N PRO A 465 15.56 3.09 28.48
CA PRO A 465 16.34 3.20 29.70
C PRO A 465 17.07 4.55 29.71
N PRO A 466 17.18 5.22 30.87
CA PRO A 466 17.95 6.46 30.96
C PRO A 466 19.37 6.21 30.44
N PRO A 467 19.96 7.16 29.69
CA PRO A 467 21.33 7.01 29.21
C PRO A 467 22.21 6.65 30.38
N ALA A 468 22.97 5.56 30.23
CA ALA A 468 23.88 5.09 31.27
C ALA A 468 24.74 6.28 31.70
N ALA A 469 24.60 6.69 32.96
CA ALA A 469 25.43 7.75 33.53
C ALA A 469 26.87 7.34 33.27
N SER A 470 27.58 8.16 32.50
CA SER A 470 29.01 8.00 32.29
C SER A 470 29.66 8.07 33.67
N THR A 471 30.06 6.92 34.21
CA THR A 471 30.90 6.86 35.40
C THR A 471 32.14 7.72 35.13
N PRO A 472 32.48 8.71 35.98
CA PRO A 472 33.70 9.49 35.80
C PRO A 472 34.90 8.55 35.73
N ALA A 473 35.74 8.76 34.72
CA ALA A 473 36.98 8.05 34.54
C ALA A 473 37.83 8.13 35.81
N ALA A 474 38.07 6.99 36.45
CA ALA A 474 39.08 6.90 37.50
C ALA A 474 40.47 7.13 36.89
N THR A 475 41.22 8.05 37.50
CA THR A 475 42.60 8.42 37.21
C THR A 475 43.52 7.18 37.09
N PRO A 476 44.46 7.14 36.13
CA PRO A 476 45.27 5.96 35.89
C PRO A 476 46.29 5.77 37.02
N THR A 477 46.15 4.69 37.79
CA THR A 477 47.23 4.19 38.63
C THR A 477 47.90 3.03 37.90
N THR A 478 49.16 3.23 37.56
CA THR A 478 50.06 2.25 36.95
C THR A 478 50.22 1.01 37.83
N ARG A 479 49.78 -0.17 37.34
CA ARG A 479 50.35 -1.44 37.79
C ARG A 479 50.32 -2.51 36.71
N ARG A 480 51.48 -3.18 36.62
CA ARG A 480 51.94 -4.16 35.62
C ARG A 480 51.00 -5.37 35.43
N THR A 481 50.87 -5.73 34.16
CA THR A 481 50.54 -7.03 33.53
C THR A 481 50.45 -8.27 34.42
N THR A 482 49.32 -8.97 34.32
CA THR A 482 49.26 -10.43 34.13
C THR A 482 48.07 -10.79 33.23
N THR A 483 48.37 -11.59 32.22
CA THR A 483 47.49 -12.15 31.21
C THR A 483 46.55 -13.20 31.82
N SER A 484 45.23 -13.02 31.65
CA SER A 484 44.27 -14.12 31.66
C SER A 484 43.07 -13.75 30.80
N ALA A 485 42.98 -14.41 29.64
CA ALA A 485 41.86 -14.32 28.73
C ALA A 485 40.66 -15.05 29.33
N SER A 486 39.83 -14.34 30.09
CA SER A 486 38.50 -14.81 30.47
C SER A 486 37.48 -14.27 29.47
N ARG A 487 37.02 -15.18 28.59
CA ARG A 487 35.96 -14.97 27.61
C ARG A 487 34.66 -14.70 28.36
N LYS A 488 34.28 -13.43 28.48
CA LYS A 488 32.99 -13.00 29.04
C LYS A 488 31.86 -13.62 28.19
N PRO A 489 30.91 -14.38 28.76
CA PRO A 489 29.78 -14.87 28.00
C PRO A 489 28.94 -13.68 27.56
N ALA A 490 28.69 -13.57 26.25
CA ALA A 490 27.64 -12.69 25.74
C ALA A 490 26.31 -13.24 26.24
N THR A 491 25.77 -12.65 27.30
CA THR A 491 24.36 -12.79 27.67
C THR A 491 23.54 -12.21 26.53
N GLY A 492 23.16 -13.07 25.59
CA GLY A 492 22.19 -12.76 24.54
C GLY A 492 20.85 -12.44 25.19
N THR A 493 20.52 -11.15 25.25
CA THR A 493 19.23 -10.69 25.76
C THR A 493 18.14 -11.22 24.82
N ALA A 494 17.34 -12.19 25.31
CA ALA A 494 16.19 -12.76 24.61
C ALA A 494 15.05 -11.72 24.48
N GLY A 495 15.26 -10.71 23.65
CA GLY A 495 14.30 -9.64 23.37
C GLY A 495 14.41 -9.18 21.92
N GLY A 496 13.29 -8.71 21.36
CA GLY A 496 13.21 -8.27 19.97
C GLY A 496 14.29 -7.24 19.60
N GLN A 497 14.76 -7.32 18.35
CA GLN A 497 15.76 -6.43 17.76
C GLN A 497 15.06 -5.34 16.94
N SER A 498 15.62 -4.13 16.92
CA SER A 498 15.07 -3.04 16.08
C SER A 498 15.16 -3.39 14.60
N LEU A 499 14.10 -3.18 13.84
CA LEU A 499 14.05 -3.46 12.40
C LEU A 499 15.14 -2.69 11.63
N LYS A 500 15.45 -1.46 12.05
CA LYS A 500 16.54 -0.66 11.45
C LYS A 500 17.91 -1.32 11.57
N ASN A 501 18.12 -2.15 12.59
CA ASN A 501 19.39 -2.87 12.77
C ASN A 501 19.43 -4.18 11.98
N ILE A 502 18.27 -4.77 11.67
CA ILE A 502 18.17 -6.00 10.89
C ILE A 502 18.37 -5.71 9.39
N CYS A 503 17.91 -4.56 8.92
CA CYS A 503 17.90 -4.20 7.50
C CYS A 503 19.01 -3.21 7.11
N LYS A 504 20.21 -3.36 7.70
CA LYS A 504 21.33 -2.44 7.46
C LYS A 504 22.03 -2.66 6.14
#